data_AF-A0A2D8AHI1-F1
#
_entry.id   AF-A0A2D8AHI1-F1
#
_cell.length_a   1.000
_cell.length_b   1.000
_cell.length_c   1.000
_cell.angle_alpha   90.00
_cell.angle_beta   90.00
_cell.angle_gamma   90.00
#
_symmetry.space_group_name_H-M   'P 1'
#
loop_
_entity.id
_entity.type
_entity.pdbx_description
1 polymer ?
#
loop_
_entity_poly.entity_id
_entity_poly.type
_entity_poly.pdbx_seq_one_letter_code
_entity_poly.pdbx_strand_id
1 'polypeptide(L)'
;MRYLQIVILSLACSTLSVAEILPELGEALTVSGTPTTAQFFGGVTSDGGASYLSAVNPDRLIDIVGSWQPEVTHVNTVGNLYVVVQLDESYYFQNQEGQFQEWDLDLKTLRAVRQEITLASVEQIVIIKDFALGLAGLSGKTLFIYLAYEAANVPGELFYSGTPIAISVNSSVSEQSPAQPPNFSPTASISGGNQSVSDTDGVSGEPVSLSGSASDSDGSVLSTQWLVDGSVVAT
;
A
#
# COMPACT_ATOMS: atom_id res chain seq x y z
N MET A 1 -6.93 -25.58 -67.05
CA MET A 1 -7.62 -26.33 -65.97
C MET A 1 -7.10 -25.78 -64.64
N ARG A 2 -8.01 -25.29 -63.79
CA ARG A 2 -7.74 -24.41 -62.64
C ARG A 2 -7.17 -25.19 -61.44
N TYR A 3 -6.10 -24.66 -60.85
CA TYR A 3 -5.56 -25.06 -59.55
C TYR A 3 -6.52 -24.66 -58.42
N LEU A 4 -6.76 -25.57 -57.47
CA LEU A 4 -7.53 -25.31 -56.26
C LEU A 4 -6.56 -24.85 -55.16
N GLN A 5 -6.61 -23.55 -54.83
CA GLN A 5 -5.82 -22.96 -53.76
C GLN A 5 -6.58 -23.10 -52.44
N ILE A 6 -6.06 -23.91 -51.51
CA ILE A 6 -6.59 -24.02 -50.15
C ILE A 6 -6.07 -22.82 -49.37
N VAL A 7 -6.96 -21.88 -49.04
CA VAL A 7 -6.68 -20.80 -48.09
C VAL A 7 -7.02 -21.33 -46.70
N ILE A 8 -5.98 -21.58 -45.89
CA ILE A 8 -6.15 -21.82 -44.45
C ILE A 8 -6.36 -20.46 -43.80
N LEU A 9 -7.60 -20.15 -43.45
CA LEU A 9 -7.94 -18.98 -42.64
C LEU A 9 -7.62 -19.34 -41.18
N SER A 10 -6.46 -18.92 -40.69
CA SER A 10 -6.16 -18.94 -39.26
C SER A 10 -7.04 -17.91 -38.56
N LEU A 11 -8.14 -18.37 -37.98
CA LEU A 11 -8.94 -17.58 -37.07
C LEU A 11 -8.12 -17.39 -35.79
N ALA A 12 -7.47 -16.23 -35.64
CA ALA A 12 -7.07 -15.76 -34.33
C ALA A 12 -8.37 -15.52 -33.55
N CYS A 13 -8.74 -16.46 -32.69
CA CYS A 13 -9.77 -16.25 -31.68
C CYS A 13 -9.16 -15.29 -30.65
N SER A 14 -9.28 -13.98 -30.89
CA SER A 14 -9.18 -13.01 -29.81
C SER A 14 -10.29 -13.37 -28.85
N THR A 15 -9.92 -13.80 -27.65
CA THR A 15 -10.86 -13.96 -26.53
C THR A 15 -11.70 -12.69 -26.50
N LEU A 16 -13.02 -12.83 -26.65
CA LEU A 16 -13.93 -11.75 -26.36
C LEU A 16 -13.64 -11.35 -24.90
N SER A 17 -12.97 -10.22 -24.73
CA SER A 17 -12.91 -9.56 -23.43
C SER A 17 -14.36 -9.34 -23.05
N VAL A 18 -14.81 -9.97 -21.97
CA VAL A 18 -16.06 -9.56 -21.33
C VAL A 18 -15.89 -8.06 -21.09
N ALA A 19 -16.84 -7.25 -21.55
CA ALA A 19 -16.82 -5.83 -21.26
C ALA A 19 -16.61 -5.65 -19.75
N GLU A 20 -15.45 -5.11 -19.41
CA GLU A 20 -15.01 -4.74 -18.07
C GLU A 20 -16.15 -3.97 -17.38
N ILE A 21 -16.77 -4.52 -16.33
CA ILE A 21 -17.76 -3.76 -15.57
C ILE A 21 -16.99 -2.97 -14.52
N LEU A 22 -16.59 -1.78 -14.89
CA LEU A 22 -15.93 -0.83 -14.01
C LEU A 22 -16.89 -0.47 -12.84
N PRO A 23 -16.45 -0.47 -11.57
CA PRO A 23 -17.33 -0.20 -10.43
C PRO A 23 -17.89 1.22 -10.47
N GLU A 24 -19.19 1.39 -10.18
CA GLU A 24 -19.83 2.70 -10.06
C GLU A 24 -19.42 3.41 -8.76
N LEU A 25 -19.19 4.71 -8.86
CA LEU A 25 -18.63 5.56 -7.80
C LEU A 25 -19.71 6.37 -7.06
N GLY A 26 -20.77 5.67 -6.64
CA GLY A 26 -21.87 6.24 -5.84
C GLY A 26 -22.69 7.30 -6.58
N GLU A 27 -23.75 7.78 -5.92
CA GLU A 27 -24.62 8.82 -6.48
C GLU A 27 -23.87 10.14 -6.62
N ALA A 28 -23.74 10.63 -7.85
CA ALA A 28 -23.01 11.84 -8.14
C ALA A 28 -23.74 13.11 -7.66
N LEU A 29 -22.94 14.12 -7.35
CA LEU A 29 -23.40 15.41 -6.87
C LEU A 29 -22.76 16.53 -7.69
N THR A 30 -23.41 17.69 -7.72
CA THR A 30 -22.76 18.94 -8.12
C THR A 30 -22.10 19.61 -6.92
N VAL A 31 -21.17 20.53 -7.15
CA VAL A 31 -20.48 21.27 -6.08
C VAL A 31 -21.43 22.11 -5.23
N SER A 32 -22.58 22.50 -5.79
CA SER A 32 -23.69 23.11 -5.07
C SER A 32 -24.50 22.13 -4.21
N GLY A 33 -24.15 20.84 -4.19
CA GLY A 33 -24.80 19.79 -3.39
C GLY A 33 -26.08 19.22 -4.00
N THR A 34 -26.31 19.42 -5.30
CA THR A 34 -27.50 18.90 -5.99
C THR A 34 -27.20 17.52 -6.59
N PRO A 35 -28.07 16.51 -6.44
CA PRO A 35 -27.95 15.25 -7.18
C PRO A 35 -27.96 15.47 -8.69
N THR A 36 -27.15 14.71 -9.42
CA THR A 36 -27.04 14.75 -10.88
C THR A 36 -27.29 13.37 -11.48
N THR A 37 -27.67 13.33 -12.76
CA THR A 37 -27.79 12.09 -13.54
C THR A 37 -26.47 11.62 -14.13
N ALA A 38 -25.38 12.39 -13.95
CA ALA A 38 -24.06 11.95 -14.37
C ALA A 38 -23.61 10.73 -13.56
N GLN A 39 -22.91 9.82 -14.20
CA GLN A 39 -22.36 8.64 -13.55
C GLN A 39 -20.85 8.59 -13.71
N PHE A 40 -20.20 8.03 -12.69
CA PHE A 40 -18.75 7.89 -12.65
C PHE A 40 -18.41 6.47 -12.29
N PHE A 41 -17.38 5.93 -12.91
CA PHE A 41 -16.92 4.58 -12.68
C PHE A 41 -15.41 4.59 -12.48
N GLY A 42 -14.89 3.72 -11.63
CA GLY A 42 -13.46 3.66 -11.42
C GLY A 42 -13.02 2.50 -10.56
N GLY A 43 -11.77 2.10 -10.72
CA GLY A 43 -11.23 0.97 -10.01
C GLY A 43 -9.72 0.84 -10.17
N VAL A 44 -9.13 0.07 -9.25
CA VAL A 44 -7.72 -0.30 -9.28
C VAL A 44 -7.61 -1.75 -9.73
N THR A 45 -6.82 -2.04 -10.75
CA THR A 45 -6.67 -3.39 -11.29
C THR A 45 -5.20 -3.75 -11.48
N SER A 46 -4.90 -5.05 -11.58
CA SER A 46 -3.58 -5.56 -11.99
C SER A 46 -3.70 -6.72 -12.99
N ASP A 47 -4.92 -7.00 -13.45
CA ASP A 47 -5.26 -8.08 -14.38
C ASP A 47 -6.01 -7.54 -15.61
N GLY A 48 -5.78 -6.26 -15.94
CA GLY A 48 -6.42 -5.60 -17.08
C GLY A 48 -7.93 -5.47 -16.90
N GLY A 49 -8.41 -5.35 -15.66
CA GLY A 49 -9.81 -5.09 -15.36
C GLY A 49 -10.68 -6.32 -15.10
N ALA A 50 -10.10 -7.51 -15.09
CA ALA A 50 -10.85 -8.71 -14.72
C ALA A 50 -11.31 -8.67 -13.25
N SER A 51 -10.58 -7.98 -12.39
CA SER A 51 -10.96 -7.67 -11.02
C SER A 51 -10.49 -6.29 -10.56
N TYR A 52 -11.16 -5.77 -9.53
CA TYR A 52 -10.83 -4.49 -8.91
C TYR A 52 -10.47 -4.66 -7.43
N LEU A 53 -9.38 -4.00 -7.04
CA LEU A 53 -8.73 -4.12 -5.74
C LEU A 53 -9.10 -2.92 -4.85
N SER A 54 -9.25 -3.18 -3.55
CA SER A 54 -9.33 -2.15 -2.50
C SER A 54 -8.05 -2.09 -1.65
N ALA A 55 -7.15 -3.06 -1.80
CA ALA A 55 -5.83 -3.08 -1.16
C ALA A 55 -4.75 -3.70 -2.06
N VAL A 56 -3.50 -3.23 -1.90
CA VAL A 56 -2.36 -3.61 -2.76
C VAL A 56 -1.05 -3.64 -1.95
N ASN A 57 -0.17 -4.58 -2.27
CA ASN A 57 1.21 -4.56 -1.74
C ASN A 57 2.02 -3.44 -2.41
N PRO A 58 2.93 -2.76 -1.69
CA PRO A 58 3.73 -1.64 -2.22
C PRO A 58 4.39 -1.87 -3.58
N ASP A 59 4.88 -3.09 -3.82
CA ASP A 59 5.66 -3.44 -5.02
C ASP A 59 4.80 -3.97 -6.18
N ARG A 60 3.49 -4.14 -5.98
CA ARG A 60 2.61 -4.67 -7.03
C ARG A 60 2.29 -3.55 -8.02
N LEU A 61 2.57 -3.83 -9.30
CA LEU A 61 2.17 -2.97 -10.40
C LEU A 61 0.64 -3.01 -10.56
N ILE A 62 0.03 -1.84 -10.61
CA ILE A 62 -1.41 -1.64 -10.78
C ILE A 62 -1.69 -0.58 -11.85
N ASP A 63 -2.87 -0.68 -12.44
CA ASP A 63 -3.53 0.37 -13.20
C ASP A 63 -4.63 0.98 -12.33
N ILE A 64 -4.78 2.31 -12.38
CA ILE A 64 -5.97 3.00 -11.88
C ILE A 64 -6.70 3.57 -13.08
N VAL A 65 -7.95 3.15 -13.26
CA VAL A 65 -8.77 3.54 -14.40
C VAL A 65 -10.03 4.25 -13.93
N GLY A 66 -10.53 5.17 -14.75
CA GLY A 66 -11.71 5.97 -14.48
C GLY A 66 -12.55 6.16 -15.73
N SER A 67 -13.85 6.37 -15.54
CA SER A 67 -14.79 6.71 -16.61
C SER A 67 -15.83 7.71 -16.14
N TRP A 68 -16.21 8.58 -17.06
CA TRP A 68 -17.31 9.53 -16.90
C TRP A 68 -18.42 9.17 -17.88
N GLN A 69 -19.65 9.29 -17.41
CA GLN A 69 -20.84 9.36 -18.24
C GLN A 69 -21.53 10.69 -17.89
N PRO A 70 -21.21 11.77 -18.62
CA PRO A 70 -21.83 13.08 -18.41
C PRO A 70 -23.35 13.02 -18.56
N GLU A 71 -24.07 13.99 -18.00
CA GLU A 71 -25.52 14.06 -18.24
C GLU A 71 -25.80 14.15 -19.75
N VAL A 72 -26.90 13.54 -20.20
CA VAL A 72 -27.26 13.50 -21.62
C VAL A 72 -27.38 14.92 -22.24
N THR A 73 -27.75 15.91 -21.42
CA THR A 73 -27.85 17.33 -21.79
C THR A 73 -26.49 18.02 -21.93
N HIS A 74 -25.40 17.43 -21.43
CA HIS A 74 -24.03 17.96 -21.51
C HIS A 74 -23.23 17.31 -22.65
N VAL A 75 -23.67 16.16 -23.17
CA VAL A 75 -23.02 15.49 -24.31
C VAL A 75 -23.01 16.39 -25.55
N ASN A 76 -21.92 16.38 -26.31
CA ASN A 76 -21.64 17.27 -27.45
C ASN A 76 -21.47 18.75 -27.08
N THR A 77 -21.28 19.07 -25.80
CA THR A 77 -20.83 20.40 -25.37
C THR A 77 -19.34 20.40 -25.03
N VAL A 78 -18.74 21.58 -24.99
CA VAL A 78 -17.35 21.72 -24.52
C VAL A 78 -17.32 21.48 -23.01
N GLY A 79 -16.35 20.73 -22.52
CA GLY A 79 -16.17 20.47 -21.10
C GLY A 79 -14.74 20.12 -20.72
N ASN A 80 -14.50 20.06 -19.42
CA ASN A 80 -13.22 19.69 -18.82
C ASN A 80 -13.39 18.49 -17.89
N LEU A 81 -12.42 17.58 -17.86
CA LEU A 81 -12.40 16.42 -16.96
C LEU A 81 -11.31 16.59 -15.91
N TYR A 82 -11.62 16.23 -14.67
CA TYR A 82 -10.76 16.40 -13.50
C TYR A 82 -10.59 15.08 -12.75
N VAL A 83 -9.40 14.92 -12.18
CA VAL A 83 -9.06 13.85 -11.24
C VAL A 83 -8.48 14.52 -10.00
N VAL A 84 -9.07 14.24 -8.84
CA VAL A 84 -8.59 14.73 -7.55
C VAL A 84 -8.25 13.53 -6.67
N VAL A 85 -7.08 13.54 -6.07
CA VAL A 85 -6.59 12.51 -5.14
C VAL A 85 -6.47 13.14 -3.77
N GLN A 86 -7.19 12.61 -2.80
CA GLN A 86 -6.96 12.89 -1.39
C GLN A 86 -5.95 11.86 -0.85
N LEU A 87 -4.93 12.37 -0.16
CA LEU A 87 -3.93 11.59 0.54
C LEU A 87 -3.72 12.22 1.92
N ASP A 88 -4.09 11.49 2.97
CA ASP A 88 -4.14 12.02 4.33
C ASP A 88 -5.01 13.30 4.39
N GLU A 89 -4.42 14.44 4.74
CA GLU A 89 -5.09 15.76 4.81
C GLU A 89 -4.88 16.62 3.55
N SER A 90 -3.99 16.21 2.64
CA SER A 90 -3.67 16.93 1.42
C SER A 90 -4.50 16.44 0.23
N TYR A 91 -4.73 17.34 -0.71
CA TYR A 91 -5.42 17.07 -1.96
C TYR A 91 -4.49 17.38 -3.12
N TYR A 92 -4.60 16.59 -4.18
CA TYR A 92 -3.80 16.74 -5.39
C TYR A 92 -4.72 16.65 -6.60
N PHE A 93 -4.49 17.43 -7.65
CA PHE A 93 -5.13 17.21 -8.96
C PHE A 93 -4.13 16.65 -9.96
N GLN A 94 -4.63 15.87 -10.93
CA GLN A 94 -3.83 15.46 -12.08
C GLN A 94 -3.95 16.49 -13.21
N ASN A 95 -2.83 17.03 -13.67
CA ASN A 95 -2.80 17.97 -14.80
C ASN A 95 -2.81 17.24 -16.16
N GLN A 96 -2.83 17.99 -17.28
CA GLN A 96 -2.82 17.43 -18.64
C GLN A 96 -1.56 16.61 -19.00
N GLU A 97 -0.47 16.79 -18.26
CA GLU A 97 0.78 16.02 -18.43
C GLU A 97 0.77 14.71 -17.61
N GLY A 98 -0.33 14.43 -16.89
CA GLY A 98 -0.47 13.26 -16.02
C GLY A 98 0.20 13.43 -14.65
N GLN A 99 0.72 14.61 -14.33
CA GLN A 99 1.41 14.88 -13.07
C GLN A 99 0.42 15.27 -11.97
N PHE A 100 0.69 14.82 -10.75
CA PHE A 100 -0.06 15.22 -9.56
C PHE A 100 0.56 16.46 -8.93
N GLN A 101 -0.26 17.48 -8.69
CA GLN A 101 0.13 18.73 -8.02
C GLN A 101 -0.78 18.96 -6.82
N GLU A 102 -0.21 19.42 -5.71
CA GLU A 102 -0.99 19.75 -4.52
C GLU A 102 -1.99 20.86 -4.84
N TRP A 103 -3.20 20.69 -4.33
CA TRP A 103 -4.33 21.58 -4.55
C TRP A 103 -4.65 22.32 -3.25
N ASP A 104 -4.82 23.63 -3.36
CA ASP A 104 -5.16 24.53 -2.25
C ASP A 104 -6.66 24.55 -1.92
N LEU A 105 -7.46 23.67 -2.55
CA LEU A 105 -8.92 23.58 -2.43
C LEU A 105 -9.70 24.78 -3.00
N ASP A 106 -9.04 25.73 -3.69
CA ASP A 106 -9.75 26.74 -4.48
C ASP A 106 -10.10 26.16 -5.85
N LEU A 107 -11.40 26.07 -6.18
CA LEU A 107 -11.86 25.57 -7.47
C LEU A 107 -11.29 26.36 -8.66
N LYS A 108 -10.88 27.62 -8.46
CA LYS A 108 -10.27 28.44 -9.51
C LYS A 108 -8.86 27.99 -9.89
N THR A 109 -8.17 27.31 -8.98
CA THR A 109 -6.81 26.80 -9.20
C THR A 109 -6.82 25.34 -9.66
N LEU A 110 -7.97 24.66 -9.55
CA LEU A 110 -8.15 23.28 -9.98
C LEU A 110 -7.91 23.17 -11.49
N ARG A 111 -6.94 22.33 -11.88
CA ARG A 111 -6.62 22.10 -13.29
C ARG A 111 -7.17 20.77 -13.76
N ALA A 112 -7.70 20.77 -14.98
CA ALA A 112 -8.26 19.57 -15.58
C ALA A 112 -7.17 18.68 -16.19
N VAL A 113 -7.40 17.37 -16.14
CA VAL A 113 -6.58 16.35 -16.81
C VAL A 113 -6.86 16.34 -18.31
N ARG A 114 -8.07 16.74 -18.74
CA ARG A 114 -8.41 17.02 -20.14
C ARG A 114 -9.21 18.32 -20.20
N GLN A 115 -8.80 19.24 -21.07
CA GLN A 115 -9.40 20.57 -21.17
C GLN A 115 -9.94 20.81 -22.57
N GLU A 116 -11.03 21.57 -22.64
CA GLU A 116 -11.72 22.03 -23.83
C GLU A 116 -12.08 20.90 -24.80
N ILE A 117 -12.47 19.74 -24.26
CA ILE A 117 -12.90 18.60 -25.06
C ILE A 117 -14.38 18.71 -25.40
N THR A 118 -14.81 18.08 -26.50
CA THR A 118 -16.24 17.83 -26.71
C THR A 118 -16.62 16.58 -25.93
N LEU A 119 -17.49 16.72 -24.93
CA LEU A 119 -17.90 15.62 -24.05
C LEU A 119 -18.63 14.53 -24.85
N ALA A 120 -18.09 13.32 -24.86
CA ALA A 120 -18.80 12.14 -25.34
C ALA A 120 -19.80 11.62 -24.29
N SER A 121 -20.64 10.66 -24.69
CA SER A 121 -21.54 9.96 -23.76
C SER A 121 -20.79 9.07 -22.77
N VAL A 122 -19.57 8.66 -23.11
CA VAL A 122 -18.65 7.91 -22.25
C VAL A 122 -17.25 8.45 -22.49
N GLU A 123 -16.58 8.88 -21.43
CA GLU A 123 -15.16 9.24 -21.41
C GLU A 123 -14.41 8.25 -20.52
N GLN A 124 -13.18 7.92 -20.89
CA GLN A 124 -12.33 6.99 -20.11
C GLN A 124 -10.92 7.55 -19.95
N ILE A 125 -10.28 7.20 -18.83
CA ILE A 125 -8.89 7.54 -18.54
C ILE A 125 -8.15 6.37 -17.87
N VAL A 126 -6.85 6.30 -18.11
CA VAL A 126 -5.91 5.58 -17.26
C VAL A 126 -5.18 6.63 -16.43
N ILE A 127 -5.49 6.71 -15.14
CA ILE A 127 -4.98 7.70 -14.19
C ILE A 127 -3.53 7.37 -13.81
N ILE A 128 -3.29 6.09 -13.52
CA ILE A 128 -1.99 5.50 -13.25
C ILE A 128 -1.89 4.23 -14.08
N LYS A 129 -0.73 4.01 -14.72
CA LYS A 129 -0.48 2.84 -15.54
C LYS A 129 0.75 2.08 -15.09
N ASP A 130 0.62 0.76 -14.91
CA ASP A 130 1.69 -0.20 -14.64
C ASP A 130 2.69 0.31 -13.59
N PHE A 131 2.18 0.81 -12.46
CA PHE A 131 2.99 1.49 -11.45
C PHE A 131 2.83 0.86 -10.07
N ALA A 132 3.94 0.78 -9.33
CA ALA A 132 3.96 0.29 -7.95
C ALA A 132 3.89 1.47 -6.99
N LEU A 133 2.76 1.63 -6.28
CA LEU A 133 2.50 2.78 -5.41
C LEU A 133 3.52 2.93 -4.27
N GLY A 134 4.19 1.84 -3.86
CA GLY A 134 5.29 1.87 -2.89
C GLY A 134 6.46 2.73 -3.31
N LEU A 135 6.76 2.81 -4.63
CA LEU A 135 7.85 3.63 -5.16
C LEU A 135 7.58 5.14 -5.00
N ALA A 136 6.31 5.52 -4.88
CA ALA A 136 5.90 6.89 -4.58
C ALA A 136 5.88 7.20 -3.06
N GLY A 137 6.38 6.29 -2.22
CA GLY A 137 6.37 6.46 -0.76
C GLY A 137 4.98 6.32 -0.14
N LEU A 138 4.06 5.64 -0.82
CA LEU A 138 2.67 5.51 -0.39
C LEU A 138 2.40 4.28 0.50
N SER A 139 3.44 3.52 0.85
CA SER A 139 3.32 2.37 1.75
C SER A 139 2.62 2.74 3.06
N GLY A 140 1.59 1.99 3.44
CA GLY A 140 0.79 2.24 4.64
C GLY A 140 -0.25 3.38 4.50
N LYS A 141 -0.37 4.00 3.32
CA LYS A 141 -1.33 5.08 3.07
C LYS A 141 -2.57 4.56 2.35
N THR A 142 -3.65 5.34 2.42
CA THR A 142 -4.87 5.13 1.64
C THR A 142 -5.11 6.33 0.74
N LEU A 143 -5.37 6.08 -0.54
CA LEU A 143 -5.70 7.09 -1.52
C LEU A 143 -7.20 7.06 -1.77
N PHE A 144 -7.81 8.24 -1.88
CA PHE A 144 -9.18 8.41 -2.32
C PHE A 144 -9.20 9.26 -3.59
N ILE A 145 -9.55 8.67 -4.72
CA ILE A 145 -9.58 9.34 -6.01
C ILE A 145 -11.00 9.69 -6.40
N TYR A 146 -11.26 10.97 -6.60
CA TYR A 146 -12.53 11.51 -7.09
C TYR A 146 -12.40 11.88 -8.57
N LEU A 147 -13.45 11.58 -9.32
CA LEU A 147 -13.59 12.01 -10.71
C LEU A 147 -14.60 13.14 -10.77
N ALA A 148 -14.31 14.16 -11.57
CA ALA A 148 -15.23 15.27 -11.77
C ALA A 148 -15.19 15.79 -13.22
N TYR A 149 -16.21 16.51 -13.63
CA TYR A 149 -16.23 17.24 -14.90
C TYR A 149 -17.01 18.55 -14.78
N GLU A 150 -16.76 19.46 -15.70
CA GLU A 150 -17.60 20.63 -15.94
C GLU A 150 -18.08 20.63 -17.40
N ALA A 151 -19.20 21.30 -17.65
CA ALA A 151 -19.77 21.47 -18.97
C ALA A 151 -20.01 22.96 -19.24
N ALA A 152 -19.62 23.45 -20.42
CA ALA A 152 -19.71 24.86 -20.78
C ALA A 152 -21.16 25.38 -20.84
N ASN A 153 -22.15 24.49 -21.01
CA ASN A 153 -23.57 24.84 -20.96
C ASN A 153 -24.14 24.94 -19.54
N VAL A 154 -23.37 24.60 -18.51
CA VAL A 154 -23.70 24.80 -17.09
C VAL A 154 -22.51 25.44 -16.36
N PRO A 155 -22.19 26.72 -16.66
CA PRO A 155 -20.99 27.35 -16.14
C PRO A 155 -21.04 27.49 -14.61
N GLY A 156 -19.91 27.20 -13.96
CA GLY A 156 -19.75 27.34 -12.51
C GLY A 156 -20.17 26.12 -11.68
N GLU A 157 -20.69 25.07 -12.32
CA GLU A 157 -20.96 23.79 -11.66
C GLU A 157 -19.85 22.78 -11.97
N LEU A 158 -19.43 22.06 -10.93
CA LEU A 158 -18.57 20.90 -11.03
C LEU A 158 -19.39 19.67 -10.62
N PHE A 159 -19.47 18.69 -11.49
CA PHE A 159 -20.16 17.42 -11.27
C PHE A 159 -19.12 16.38 -10.85
N TYR A 160 -19.33 15.66 -9.75
CA TYR A 160 -18.33 14.75 -9.22
C TYR A 160 -18.92 13.45 -8.67
N SER A 161 -18.07 12.42 -8.63
CA SER A 161 -18.39 11.11 -8.08
C SER A 161 -18.78 11.17 -6.60
N GLY A 162 -19.87 10.50 -6.21
CA GLY A 162 -20.35 10.49 -4.83
C GLY A 162 -19.47 9.71 -3.84
N THR A 163 -18.74 8.70 -4.32
CA THR A 163 -17.74 7.97 -3.56
C THR A 163 -16.41 7.93 -4.31
N PRO A 164 -15.26 7.93 -3.64
CA PRO A 164 -13.98 7.83 -4.32
C PRO A 164 -13.67 6.39 -4.77
N ILE A 165 -12.75 6.25 -5.72
CA ILE A 165 -11.93 5.04 -5.84
C ILE A 165 -11.03 4.99 -4.61
N ALA A 166 -11.24 4.02 -3.72
CA ALA A 166 -10.47 3.88 -2.49
C ALA A 166 -9.46 2.74 -2.61
N ILE A 167 -8.18 3.03 -2.36
CA ILE A 167 -7.11 2.03 -2.41
C ILE A 167 -6.14 2.18 -1.25
N SER A 168 -6.02 1.14 -0.43
CA SER A 168 -5.03 1.07 0.64
C SER A 168 -3.77 0.37 0.17
N VAL A 169 -2.62 1.01 0.37
CA VAL A 169 -1.31 0.40 0.12
C VAL A 169 -0.84 -0.21 1.44
N ASN A 170 -0.61 -1.52 1.45
CA ASN A 170 -0.11 -2.20 2.65
C ASN A 170 1.22 -1.55 3.10
N SER A 171 1.52 -1.59 4.39
CA SER A 171 2.85 -1.18 4.85
C SER A 171 3.90 -2.03 4.14
N SER A 172 5.00 -1.41 3.72
CA SER A 172 6.19 -2.17 3.37
C SER A 172 6.54 -2.99 4.59
N VAL A 173 6.61 -4.32 4.44
CA VAL A 173 7.27 -5.14 5.44
C VAL A 173 8.71 -4.62 5.42
N SER A 174 9.06 -3.74 6.35
CA SER A 174 10.46 -3.53 6.71
C SER A 174 11.00 -4.93 6.86
N GLU A 175 12.03 -5.28 6.10
CA GLU A 175 12.75 -6.53 6.33
C GLU A 175 12.84 -6.68 7.84
N GLN A 176 12.14 -7.68 8.40
CA GLN A 176 12.31 -7.99 9.80
C GLN A 176 13.81 -8.11 9.94
N SER A 177 14.41 -7.26 10.77
CA SER A 177 15.77 -7.51 11.26
C SER A 177 15.81 -9.01 11.55
N PRO A 178 16.66 -9.79 10.85
CA PRO A 178 16.55 -11.24 10.84
C PRO A 178 16.39 -11.67 12.28
N ALA A 179 15.29 -12.39 12.57
CA ALA A 179 14.84 -12.65 13.94
C ALA A 179 16.06 -12.92 14.82
N GLN A 180 16.36 -12.00 15.76
CA GLN A 180 17.55 -12.15 16.57
C GLN A 180 17.51 -13.56 17.18
N PRO A 181 18.61 -14.32 17.10
CA PRO A 181 18.62 -15.65 17.69
C PRO A 181 18.17 -15.54 19.16
N PRO A 182 17.35 -16.48 19.66
CA PRO A 182 16.87 -16.45 21.03
C PRO A 182 18.06 -16.41 21.99
N ASN A 183 18.03 -15.48 22.94
CA ASN A 183 19.07 -15.35 23.96
C ASN A 183 18.85 -16.39 25.07
N PHE A 184 19.85 -17.19 25.42
CA PHE A 184 19.80 -18.13 26.54
C PHE A 184 20.53 -17.57 27.77
N SER A 185 20.16 -18.06 28.95
CA SER A 185 20.84 -17.68 30.19
C SER A 185 22.17 -18.45 30.30
N PRO A 186 23.25 -17.83 30.82
CA PRO A 186 24.49 -18.55 31.08
C PRO A 186 24.27 -19.61 32.17
N THR A 187 25.03 -20.70 32.08
CA THR A 187 25.06 -21.78 33.07
C THR A 187 26.34 -21.69 33.90
N ALA A 188 26.22 -21.82 35.22
CA ALA A 188 27.36 -21.88 36.13
C ALA A 188 27.43 -23.25 36.83
N SER A 189 28.64 -23.75 37.09
CA SER A 189 28.88 -25.00 37.79
C SER A 189 30.05 -24.90 38.76
N ILE A 190 29.95 -25.60 39.89
CA ILE A 190 31.06 -25.80 40.84
C ILE A 190 31.71 -27.14 40.52
N SER A 191 33.01 -27.13 40.27
CA SER A 191 33.79 -28.34 40.00
C SER A 191 33.77 -29.26 41.21
N GLY A 192 33.39 -30.52 40.99
CA GLY A 192 33.20 -31.50 42.07
C GLY A 192 31.87 -31.38 42.83
N GLY A 193 31.01 -30.40 42.51
CA GLY A 193 29.70 -30.25 43.15
C GLY A 193 29.78 -30.07 44.66
N ASN A 194 28.86 -30.70 45.38
CA ASN A 194 28.84 -30.65 46.85
C ASN A 194 30.06 -31.40 47.41
N GLN A 195 30.82 -30.72 48.28
CA GLN A 195 32.01 -31.26 48.94
C GLN A 195 31.77 -31.39 50.44
N SER A 196 32.28 -32.45 51.04
CA SER A 196 32.37 -32.60 52.50
C SER A 196 33.85 -32.51 52.88
N VAL A 197 34.18 -31.55 53.74
CA VAL A 197 35.56 -31.33 54.20
C VAL A 197 35.64 -31.74 55.66
N SER A 198 36.58 -32.62 55.99
CA SER A 198 36.81 -33.03 57.37
C SER A 198 37.62 -31.99 58.11
N ASP A 199 37.17 -31.64 59.31
CA ASP A 199 37.94 -30.88 60.28
C ASP A 199 39.11 -31.74 60.77
N THR A 200 40.34 -31.27 60.56
CA THR A 200 41.55 -32.09 60.77
C THR A 200 42.15 -31.90 62.16
N ASP A 201 41.96 -30.75 62.78
CA ASP A 201 42.59 -30.39 64.06
C ASP A 201 41.59 -29.96 65.15
N GLY A 202 40.30 -29.97 64.85
CA GLY A 202 39.21 -29.60 65.76
C GLY A 202 39.06 -28.09 65.94
N VAL A 203 39.69 -27.27 65.08
CA VAL A 203 39.74 -25.81 65.21
C VAL A 203 39.22 -25.16 63.93
N SER A 204 38.34 -24.16 64.09
CA SER A 204 37.83 -23.41 62.93
C SER A 204 38.95 -22.68 62.18
N GLY A 205 38.99 -22.82 60.86
CA GLY A 205 39.79 -21.95 60.00
C GLY A 205 40.47 -22.63 58.83
N GLU A 206 40.16 -23.89 58.55
CA GLU A 206 40.82 -24.61 57.47
C GLU A 206 40.44 -24.05 56.09
N PRO A 207 41.42 -23.93 55.18
CA PRO A 207 41.16 -23.45 53.85
C PRO A 207 40.40 -24.49 53.03
N VAL A 208 39.27 -24.08 52.43
CA VAL A 208 38.55 -24.86 51.42
C VAL A 208 38.81 -24.24 50.05
N SER A 209 39.29 -25.05 49.11
CA SER A 209 39.49 -24.62 47.73
C SER A 209 38.31 -25.06 46.86
N LEU A 210 37.59 -24.10 46.28
CA LEU A 210 36.54 -24.35 45.30
C LEU A 210 36.98 -23.78 43.95
N SER A 211 36.58 -24.47 42.88
CA SER A 211 36.71 -23.98 41.52
C SER A 211 35.38 -24.10 40.81
N GLY A 212 35.10 -23.20 39.88
CA GLY A 212 33.85 -23.19 39.13
C GLY A 212 34.05 -22.63 37.73
N SER A 213 33.10 -22.90 36.86
CA SER A 213 33.08 -22.39 35.48
C SER A 213 31.69 -21.85 35.15
N ALA A 214 31.67 -20.85 34.27
CA ALA A 214 30.45 -20.34 33.67
C ALA A 214 30.57 -20.46 32.14
N SER A 215 29.48 -20.84 31.49
CA SER A 215 29.39 -20.98 30.03
C SER A 215 28.10 -20.38 29.53
N ASP A 216 28.17 -19.73 28.39
CA ASP A 216 27.04 -19.16 27.67
C ASP A 216 26.99 -19.83 26.29
N SER A 217 25.85 -20.41 25.91
CA SER A 217 25.69 -21.22 24.70
C SER A 217 25.57 -20.40 23.42
N ASP A 218 25.15 -19.16 23.56
CA ASP A 218 24.81 -18.23 22.48
C ASP A 218 25.56 -16.90 22.62
N GLY A 219 26.34 -16.74 23.68
CA GLY A 219 27.07 -15.52 23.96
C GLY A 219 28.40 -15.73 24.68
N SER A 220 28.82 -14.68 25.37
CA SER A 220 30.00 -14.66 26.22
C SER A 220 29.59 -14.28 27.63
N VAL A 221 30.20 -14.93 28.62
CA VAL A 221 29.98 -14.59 30.02
C VAL A 221 30.56 -13.21 30.32
N LEU A 222 29.70 -12.25 30.65
CA LEU A 222 30.12 -10.86 30.93
C LEU A 222 30.72 -10.68 32.33
N SER A 223 30.28 -11.48 33.30
CA SER A 223 30.76 -11.40 34.68
C SER A 223 30.51 -12.69 35.46
N THR A 224 31.38 -12.98 36.43
CA THR A 224 31.23 -14.06 37.41
C THR A 224 31.14 -13.49 38.82
N GLN A 225 30.40 -14.16 39.71
CA GLN A 225 30.32 -13.83 41.13
C GLN A 225 30.21 -15.12 41.96
N TRP A 226 30.91 -15.16 43.09
CA TRP A 226 30.76 -16.18 44.12
C TRP A 226 29.92 -15.63 45.25
N LEU A 227 28.91 -16.39 45.70
CA LEU A 227 28.00 -15.97 46.76
C LEU A 227 27.98 -16.97 47.92
N VAL A 228 27.92 -16.45 49.14
CA VAL A 228 27.63 -17.21 50.37
C VAL A 228 26.36 -16.61 50.97
N ASP A 229 25.32 -17.43 51.14
CA ASP A 229 23.99 -17.00 51.61
C ASP A 229 23.41 -15.77 50.88
N GLY A 230 23.71 -15.65 49.57
CA GLY A 230 23.25 -14.55 48.73
C GLY A 230 24.11 -13.27 48.81
N SER A 231 25.18 -13.25 49.60
CA SER A 231 26.17 -12.16 49.61
C SER A 231 27.37 -12.49 48.74
N VAL A 232 27.79 -11.54 47.89
CA VAL A 232 28.99 -11.70 47.05
C VAL A 232 30.25 -11.73 47.91
N VAL A 233 31.08 -12.75 47.71
CA VAL A 233 32.37 -12.94 48.40
C VAL A 233 33.57 -12.87 47.46
N ALA A 234 33.37 -13.03 46.15
CA ALA A 234 34.39 -12.85 45.11
C ALA A 234 33.73 -12.62 43.73
N THR A 235 34.50 -12.11 42.76
CA THR A 235 34.07 -11.85 41.36
C THR A 235 35.08 -12.39 40.37
#